data_AF-A0A3M1BHZ3-F1
#
_entry.id   AF-A0A3M1BHZ3-F1
#
_cell.length_a   1.000
_cell.length_b   1.000
_cell.length_c   1.000
_cell.angle_alpha   90.00
_cell.angle_beta   90.00
_cell.angle_gamma   90.00
#
_symmetry.space_group_name_H-M   'P 1'
#
loop_
_entity.id
_entity.type
_entity.pdbx_description
1 polymer ?
#
loop_
_entity_poly.entity_id
_entity_poly.type
_entity_poly.pdbx_seq_one_letter_code
_entity_poly.pdbx_strand_id
1 'polypeptide(L)' 'MKNRTVCITGAAGGIGRATVSLFAARGWRVVGVDRRPFGEPFP' A
#
# COMPACT_ATOMS: atom_id res chain seq x y z
N MET A 1 7.20 -4.49 -20.60
CA MET A 1 7.18 -3.20 -19.88
C MET A 1 7.51 -3.45 -18.42
N LYS A 2 8.30 -2.60 -17.75
CA LYS A 2 8.65 -2.80 -16.31
C LYS A 2 7.49 -2.31 -15.44
N ASN A 3 6.87 -3.21 -14.67
CA ASN A 3 5.87 -2.83 -13.68
C ASN A 3 6.55 -2.13 -12.49
N ARG A 4 6.12 -0.91 -12.17
CA ARG A 4 6.64 -0.16 -11.03
C ARG A 4 6.23 -0.85 -9.73
N THR A 5 7.16 -0.92 -8.78
CA THR A 5 6.94 -1.53 -7.46
C THR A 5 7.26 -0.51 -6.37
N VAL A 6 6.46 -0.47 -5.30
CA VAL A 6 6.70 0.34 -4.11
C VAL A 6 6.51 -0.47 -2.84
N CYS A 7 7.34 -0.21 -1.82
CA CYS A 7 7.19 -0.71 -0.46
C CYS A 7 6.76 0.44 0.45
N ILE A 8 5.66 0.27 1.19
CA ILE A 8 5.07 1.29 2.05
C ILE A 8 5.06 0.78 3.49
N THR A 9 5.75 1.49 4.38
CA THR A 9 5.73 1.22 5.82
C THR A 9 4.65 2.07 6.50
N GLY A 10 4.12 1.59 7.64
CA GLY A 10 2.99 2.25 8.29
C GLY A 10 1.68 2.10 7.49
N ALA A 11 1.58 1.04 6.68
CA ALA A 11 0.52 0.84 5.69
C ALA A 11 -0.88 0.60 6.28
N ALA A 12 -1.01 0.31 7.58
CA ALA A 12 -2.29 -0.01 8.20
C ALA A 12 -3.10 1.23 8.60
N GLY A 13 -2.55 2.45 8.55
CA GLY A 13 -3.31 3.64 8.91
C GLY A 13 -2.84 4.96 8.29
N GLY A 14 -3.66 5.99 8.45
CA GLY A 14 -3.37 7.36 8.04
C GLY A 14 -2.81 7.47 6.62
N ILE A 15 -1.68 8.18 6.50
CA ILE A 15 -1.00 8.44 5.23
C ILE A 15 -0.50 7.15 4.57
N GLY A 16 -0.03 6.17 5.33
CA GLY A 16 0.44 4.90 4.78
C GLY A 16 -0.69 4.14 4.07
N ARG A 17 -1.89 4.09 4.66
CA ARG A 17 -3.06 3.50 4.01
C ARG A 17 -3.49 4.29 2.76
N ALA A 18 -3.47 5.62 2.83
CA ALA A 18 -3.82 6.47 1.68
C ALA A 18 -2.86 6.28 0.50
N THR A 19 -1.56 6.14 0.78
CA THR A 19 -0.54 5.93 -0.25
C THR A 19 -0.64 4.54 -0.90
N VAL A 20 -0.96 3.49 -0.13
CA VAL A 20 -1.28 2.15 -0.69
C VAL A 20 -2.37 2.27 -1.76
N SER A 21 -3.51 2.86 -1.40
CA SER A 21 -4.63 3.03 -2.34
C SER A 21 -4.23 3.86 -3.56
N LEU A 22 -3.45 4.92 -3.36
CA LEU A 22 -2.98 5.81 -4.42
C LEU A 22 -2.11 5.10 -5.47
N PHE A 23 -1.20 4.22 -5.03
CA PHE A 23 -0.28 3.51 -5.92
C PHE A 23 -0.92 2.27 -6.54
N ALA A 24 -1.78 1.56 -5.80
CA ALA A 24 -2.58 0.47 -6.34
C ALA A 24 -3.48 0.96 -7.49
N ALA A 25 -4.16 2.10 -7.31
CA ALA A 25 -4.99 2.73 -8.35
C ALA A 25 -4.19 3.20 -9.59
N ARG A 26 -2.86 3.37 -9.46
CA ARG A 26 -1.96 3.66 -10.58
C ARG A 26 -1.45 2.40 -11.30
N GLY A 27 -1.89 1.22 -10.88
CA GLY A 27 -1.45 -0.07 -11.43
C GLY A 27 -0.05 -0.49 -11.00
N TRP A 28 0.46 0.05 -9.88
CA TRP A 28 1.76 -0.35 -9.35
C TRP A 28 1.63 -1.61 -8.52
N ARG A 29 2.71 -2.40 -8.44
CA ARG A 29 2.82 -3.47 -7.45
C ARG A 29 3.12 -2.84 -6.09
N VAL A 30 2.21 -2.97 -5.13
CA VAL A 30 2.35 -2.40 -3.79
C VAL A 30 2.66 -3.50 -2.78
N VAL A 31 3.65 -3.28 -1.92
CA VAL A 31 3.92 -4.11 -0.74
C VAL A 31 3.74 -3.24 0.50
N GLY A 32 2.68 -3.50 1.28
CA GLY A 32 2.42 -2.80 2.54
C GLY A 32 3.01 -3.55 3.74
N VAL A 33 3.67 -2.82 4.64
CA VAL A 33 4.21 -3.36 5.90
C VAL A 33 3.76 -2.48 7.07
N ASP A 34 3.21 -3.10 8.11
CA ASP A 34 2.85 -2.45 9.36
C ASP A 34 2.98 -3.44 10.52
N ARG A 35 3.09 -2.91 11.75
CA ARG A 35 3.05 -3.71 12.98
C ARG A 35 1.63 -4.07 13.39
N ARG A 36 0.66 -3.23 13.01
CA ARG A 36 -0.76 -3.44 13.29
C ARG A 36 -1.39 -4.33 12.23
N PRO A 37 -2.42 -5.11 12.58
CA PRO A 37 -3.21 -5.83 11.59
C PRO A 37 -3.88 -4.85 10.62
N PHE A 38 -4.05 -5.28 9.37
CA PHE A 38 -4.88 -4.56 8.41
C PHE A 38 -6.35 -4.81 8.76
N GLY A 39 -7.10 -3.75 9.06
CA GLY A 39 -8.52 -3.85 9.42
C GLY A 39 -9.41 -4.11 8.20
N GLU A 40 -9.57 -3.10 7.34
CA GLU A 40 -10.33 -3.23 6.09
C GLU A 40 -9.52 -3.95 4.99
N PRO A 41 -10.21 -4.63 4.03
CA PRO A 41 -9.57 -5.30 2.91
C PRO A 41 -8.52 -4.43 2.25
N PHE A 42 -7.31 -4.97 2.12
CA PHE A 42 -6.17 -4.26 1.54
C PHE A 42 -6.30 -4.31 0.00
N PRO A 43 -6.25 -3.17 -0.71
CA PRO A 43 -6.30 -3.14 -2.16
C PRO A 43 -4.99 -3.60 -2.81
#